data_AF-A0A8J5NX50-F1
#
_entry.id   AF-A0A8J5NX50-F1
#
_cell.length_a   1.000
_cell.length_b   1.000
_cell.length_c   1.000
_cell.angle_alpha   90.00
_cell.angle_beta   90.00
_cell.angle_gamma   90.00
#
_symmetry.space_group_name_H-M   'P 1'
#
loop_
_entity.id
_entity.type
_entity.pdbx_description
1 polymer ?
#
loop_
_entity_poly.entity_id
_entity_poly.type
_entity_poly.pdbx_seq_one_letter_code
_entity_poly.pdbx_strand_id
1 'polypeptide(L)'
;MDNRRQLMQLLQLMNDDWLKIRKMKIYDTALHLMKILNNINPELTTGARKVAARMHRKMMAHGFMKYPFDMDYWDLHRTEASSPLKANSKFVQIYNVEHAGETLLIPIFTRFLHAEKEPTDCVICTESIYDVTYGSIEEWARVCAEFNGDWMWKVLLFPQKLGTNCDHKIDFCTSCLQQHIETQLEQFGRSACDNITCPSEGCQRLLTYGEI
;
A
#
# COMPACT_ATOMS: atom_id res chain seq x y z
N MET A 1 6.56 -25.89 12.22
CA MET A 1 6.13 -26.88 11.21
C MET A 1 5.16 -27.91 11.77
N ASP A 2 5.25 -28.27 13.05
CA ASP A 2 4.40 -29.28 13.68
C ASP A 2 2.91 -28.89 13.76
N ASN A 3 2.60 -27.68 14.23
CA ASN A 3 1.22 -27.18 14.38
C ASN A 3 0.40 -27.16 13.07
N ARG A 4 1.05 -26.92 11.93
CA ARG A 4 0.38 -26.94 10.61
C ARG A 4 -0.07 -28.34 10.23
N ARG A 5 0.77 -29.35 10.49
CA ARG A 5 0.49 -30.76 10.20
C ARG A 5 -0.61 -31.29 11.11
N GLN A 6 -0.56 -30.95 12.39
CA GLN A 6 -1.61 -31.27 13.35
C GLN A 6 -2.96 -30.66 12.94
N LEU A 7 -2.98 -29.39 12.53
CA LEU A 7 -4.20 -28.77 12.01
C LEU A 7 -4.73 -29.50 10.77
N MET A 8 -3.86 -29.86 9.80
CA MET A 8 -4.30 -30.64 8.63
C MET A 8 -4.94 -31.98 9.02
N GLN A 9 -4.35 -32.71 9.98
CA GLN A 9 -4.89 -33.98 10.46
C GLN A 9 -6.25 -33.79 11.15
N LEU A 10 -6.43 -32.73 11.95
CA LEU A 10 -7.72 -32.41 12.56
C LEU A 10 -8.77 -32.03 11.50
N LEU A 11 -8.39 -31.25 10.50
CA LEU A 11 -9.28 -30.85 9.42
C LEU A 11 -9.68 -32.03 8.53
N GLN A 12 -8.84 -33.06 8.37
CA GLN A 12 -9.20 -34.28 7.64
C GLN A 12 -10.42 -35.00 8.24
N LEU A 13 -10.71 -34.81 9.53
CA LEU A 13 -11.89 -35.35 10.21
C LEU A 13 -13.21 -34.62 9.85
N MET A 14 -13.14 -33.49 9.14
CA MET A 14 -14.31 -32.76 8.68
C MET A 14 -14.87 -33.38 7.40
N ASN A 15 -16.18 -33.30 7.18
CA ASN A 15 -16.82 -33.80 5.95
C ASN A 15 -16.91 -32.76 4.82
N ASP A 16 -16.41 -31.54 5.04
CA ASP A 16 -16.48 -30.43 4.10
C ASP A 16 -15.08 -30.02 3.63
N ASP A 17 -14.70 -30.45 2.43
CA ASP A 17 -13.39 -30.16 1.85
C ASP A 17 -13.16 -28.67 1.57
N TRP A 18 -14.21 -27.92 1.24
CA TRP A 18 -14.11 -26.49 1.03
C TRP A 18 -13.76 -25.77 2.35
N LEU A 19 -14.41 -26.16 3.44
CA LEU A 19 -14.14 -25.61 4.76
C LEU A 19 -12.74 -26.01 5.29
N LYS A 20 -12.22 -27.18 4.91
CA LYS A 20 -10.81 -27.56 5.20
C LYS A 20 -9.83 -26.63 4.52
N ILE A 21 -10.00 -26.43 3.20
CA ILE A 21 -9.14 -25.55 2.40
C ILE A 21 -9.19 -24.12 2.97
N ARG A 22 -10.39 -23.64 3.32
CA ARG A 22 -10.60 -22.36 4.00
C ARG A 22 -9.74 -22.20 5.24
N LYS A 23 -9.90 -23.12 6.21
CA LYS A 23 -9.24 -23.03 7.51
C LYS A 23 -7.72 -23.13 7.37
N MET A 24 -7.23 -23.97 6.45
CA MET A 24 -5.80 -24.04 6.15
C MET A 24 -5.24 -22.74 5.58
N LYS A 25 -5.94 -22.10 4.64
CA LYS A 25 -5.50 -20.81 4.09
C LYS A 25 -5.46 -19.73 5.14
N ILE A 26 -6.50 -19.60 5.96
CA ILE A 26 -6.53 -18.63 7.07
C ILE A 26 -5.33 -18.84 7.98
N TYR A 27 -5.04 -20.10 8.34
CA TYR A 27 -3.88 -20.44 9.17
C TYR A 27 -2.55 -20.08 8.49
N ASP A 28 -2.39 -20.42 7.21
CA ASP A 28 -1.17 -20.13 6.45
C ASP A 28 -0.94 -18.62 6.30
N THR A 29 -1.99 -17.83 6.02
CA THR A 29 -1.94 -16.37 5.99
C THR A 29 -1.57 -15.79 7.35
N ALA A 30 -2.21 -16.25 8.43
CA ALA A 30 -1.90 -15.80 9.78
C ALA A 30 -0.44 -16.11 10.16
N LEU A 31 0.03 -17.32 9.88
CA LEU A 31 1.41 -17.74 10.15
C LEU A 31 2.41 -16.91 9.34
N HIS A 32 2.09 -16.61 8.07
CA HIS A 32 2.93 -15.77 7.22
C HIS A 32 3.05 -14.34 7.75
N LEU A 33 1.91 -13.72 8.10
CA LEU A 33 1.87 -12.38 8.69
C LEU A 33 2.62 -12.35 10.03
N MET A 34 2.41 -13.32 10.90
CA MET A 34 3.14 -13.44 12.17
C MET A 34 4.64 -13.53 11.95
N LYS A 35 5.09 -14.34 10.98
CA LYS A 35 6.51 -14.45 10.64
C LYS A 35 7.09 -13.13 10.15
N ILE A 36 6.38 -12.41 9.29
CA ILE A 36 6.82 -11.09 8.80
C ILE A 36 6.92 -10.11 9.98
N LEU A 37 5.87 -10.01 10.80
CA LEU A 37 5.80 -9.07 11.93
C LEU A 37 6.86 -9.34 12.98
N ASN A 38 7.17 -10.60 13.27
CA ASN A 38 8.21 -10.97 14.24
C ASN A 38 9.63 -10.71 13.73
N ASN A 39 9.82 -10.55 12.41
CA ASN A 39 11.12 -10.29 11.80
C ASN A 39 11.37 -8.80 11.53
N ILE A 40 10.45 -7.92 11.91
CA ILE A 40 10.61 -6.47 11.74
C ILE A 40 11.58 -5.95 12.80
N ASN A 41 12.57 -5.20 12.34
CA ASN A 41 13.61 -4.60 13.18
C ASN A 41 13.61 -3.06 12.97
N PRO A 42 13.51 -2.24 14.03
CA PRO A 42 13.31 -2.62 15.43
C PRO A 42 11.97 -3.31 15.69
N GLU A 43 11.87 -4.09 16.76
CA GLU A 43 10.63 -4.76 17.14
C GLU A 43 9.51 -3.71 17.34
N LEU A 44 8.35 -3.98 16.75
CA LEU A 44 7.20 -3.10 16.85
C LEU A 44 6.70 -3.00 18.29
N THR A 45 6.59 -1.78 18.80
CA THR A 45 6.06 -1.51 20.14
C THR A 45 4.58 -1.91 20.25
N THR A 46 4.11 -2.16 21.47
CA THR A 46 2.68 -2.44 21.74
C THR A 46 1.78 -1.29 21.28
N GLY A 47 2.24 -0.04 21.39
CA GLY A 47 1.53 1.14 20.90
C GLY A 47 1.36 1.10 19.37
N ALA A 48 2.46 0.86 18.65
CA ALA A 48 2.44 0.73 17.19
C ALA A 48 1.50 -0.40 16.73
N ARG A 49 1.53 -1.57 17.38
CA ARG A 49 0.63 -2.69 17.04
C ARG A 49 -0.85 -2.34 17.26
N LYS A 50 -1.18 -1.61 18.34
CA LYS A 50 -2.55 -1.16 18.61
C LYS A 50 -3.03 -0.13 17.58
N VAL A 51 -2.18 0.81 17.20
CA VAL A 51 -2.47 1.81 16.15
C VAL A 51 -2.66 1.12 14.80
N ALA A 52 -1.76 0.22 14.41
CA ALA A 52 -1.89 -0.59 13.20
C ALA A 52 -3.23 -1.34 13.15
N ALA A 53 -3.61 -2.02 14.23
CA ALA A 53 -4.87 -2.76 14.30
C ALA A 53 -6.11 -1.84 14.20
N ARG A 54 -6.04 -0.62 14.71
CA ARG A 54 -7.15 0.35 14.59
C ARG A 54 -7.23 0.92 13.18
N MET A 55 -6.09 1.27 12.61
CA MET A 55 -5.94 1.74 11.23
C MET A 55 -6.47 0.72 10.23
N HIS A 56 -6.04 -0.54 10.30
CA HIS A 56 -6.54 -1.61 9.43
C HIS A 56 -8.05 -1.79 9.57
N ARG A 57 -8.60 -1.79 10.79
CA ARG A 57 -10.05 -1.89 11.01
C ARG A 57 -10.82 -0.74 10.37
N LYS A 58 -10.28 0.49 10.46
CA LYS A 58 -10.89 1.65 9.82
C LYS A 58 -10.86 1.53 8.29
N MET A 59 -9.73 1.16 7.70
CA MET A 59 -9.61 0.91 6.26
C MET A 59 -10.57 -0.18 5.77
N MET A 60 -10.72 -1.27 6.53
CA MET A 60 -11.67 -2.33 6.21
C MET A 60 -13.12 -1.84 6.28
N ALA A 61 -13.48 -1.08 7.31
CA ALA A 61 -14.83 -0.54 7.47
C ALA A 61 -15.23 0.43 6.33
N HIS A 62 -14.25 1.11 5.73
CA HIS A 62 -14.44 2.01 4.58
C HIS A 62 -14.23 1.33 3.22
N GLY A 63 -13.97 0.02 3.17
CA GLY A 63 -13.81 -0.71 1.91
C GLY A 63 -12.47 -0.51 1.19
N PHE A 64 -11.49 0.13 1.84
CA PHE A 64 -10.14 0.32 1.28
C PHE A 64 -9.21 -0.87 1.53
N MET A 65 -9.54 -1.72 2.49
CA MET A 65 -8.77 -2.92 2.82
C MET A 65 -9.67 -4.15 2.89
N LYS A 66 -9.19 -5.25 2.34
CA LYS A 66 -9.78 -6.57 2.40
C LYS A 66 -9.57 -7.14 3.79
N TYR A 67 -10.55 -7.89 4.28
CA TYR A 67 -10.35 -8.66 5.50
C TYR A 67 -9.28 -9.75 5.25
N PRO A 68 -8.17 -9.79 6.01
CA PRO A 68 -7.06 -10.69 5.70
C PRO A 68 -7.37 -12.19 5.74
N PHE A 69 -8.49 -12.56 6.37
CA PHE A 69 -8.93 -13.95 6.53
C PHE A 69 -10.22 -14.24 5.76
N ASP A 70 -10.54 -13.41 4.76
CA ASP A 70 -11.67 -13.62 3.87
C ASP A 70 -11.35 -14.57 2.71
N MET A 71 -12.37 -15.27 2.25
CA MET A 71 -12.30 -16.43 1.36
C MET A 71 -12.22 -16.10 -0.12
N ASP A 72 -12.71 -14.94 -0.53
CA ASP A 72 -12.89 -14.61 -1.95
C ASP A 72 -11.57 -14.22 -2.63
N TYR A 73 -10.50 -14.02 -1.86
CA TYR A 73 -9.22 -13.57 -2.38
C TYR A 73 -8.28 -14.74 -2.69
N TRP A 74 -8.49 -15.34 -3.85
CA TRP A 74 -7.64 -16.38 -4.43
C TRP A 74 -6.28 -15.86 -4.93
N ASP A 75 -6.03 -14.55 -4.86
CA ASP A 75 -4.95 -13.87 -5.60
C ASP A 75 -3.71 -13.50 -4.78
N LEU A 76 -3.65 -13.92 -3.50
CA LEU A 76 -2.48 -13.65 -2.64
C LEU A 76 -1.21 -14.40 -3.08
N HIS A 77 -1.33 -15.42 -3.94
CA HIS A 77 -0.24 -16.29 -4.38
C HIS A 77 -0.04 -16.37 -5.90
N ARG A 78 -0.74 -15.56 -6.72
CA ARG A 78 -0.49 -15.54 -8.17
C ARG A 78 0.85 -14.84 -8.47
N THR A 79 1.74 -15.58 -9.13
CA THR A 79 3.09 -15.19 -9.53
C THR A 79 3.09 -14.10 -10.61
N GLU A 80 4.08 -13.21 -10.51
CA GLU A 80 4.23 -11.91 -11.18
C GLU A 80 4.58 -11.95 -12.69
N ALA A 81 4.61 -13.12 -13.33
CA ALA A 81 5.33 -13.26 -14.61
C ALA A 81 4.68 -12.60 -15.84
N SER A 82 3.45 -12.08 -15.75
CA SER A 82 2.79 -11.38 -16.86
C SER A 82 1.65 -10.45 -16.43
N SER A 83 1.57 -10.12 -15.14
CA SER A 83 0.49 -9.28 -14.60
C SER A 83 0.90 -7.81 -14.66
N PRO A 84 -0.05 -6.90 -14.95
CA PRO A 84 0.17 -5.47 -14.76
C PRO A 84 0.68 -5.19 -13.35
N LEU A 85 1.48 -4.14 -13.18
CA LEU A 85 2.05 -3.78 -11.89
C LEU A 85 0.90 -3.50 -10.91
N LYS A 86 0.87 -4.25 -9.81
CA LYS A 86 -0.11 -4.05 -8.75
C LYS A 86 0.54 -3.22 -7.65
N ALA A 87 -0.15 -2.18 -7.19
CA ALA A 87 0.20 -1.52 -5.95
C ALA A 87 0.39 -2.57 -4.85
N ASN A 88 1.36 -2.33 -3.97
CA ASN A 88 1.48 -3.10 -2.74
C ASN A 88 1.74 -4.61 -2.95
N SER A 89 2.71 -4.94 -3.80
CA SER A 89 3.15 -6.33 -4.04
C SER A 89 3.62 -7.04 -2.77
N LYS A 90 4.17 -6.29 -1.81
CA LYS A 90 4.61 -6.80 -0.50
C LYS A 90 3.41 -7.02 0.43
N PHE A 91 3.44 -8.12 1.19
CA PHE A 91 2.43 -8.43 2.21
C PHE A 91 2.28 -7.35 3.28
N VAL A 92 3.41 -6.85 3.77
CA VAL A 92 3.48 -5.80 4.79
C VAL A 92 4.58 -4.82 4.41
N GLN A 93 4.32 -3.54 4.56
CA GLN A 93 5.32 -2.47 4.51
C GLN A 93 5.25 -1.64 5.79
N ILE A 94 6.40 -1.15 6.24
CA ILE A 94 6.49 -0.29 7.42
C ILE A 94 6.49 1.16 6.97
N TYR A 95 5.66 1.97 7.63
CA TYR A 95 5.60 3.40 7.37
C TYR A 95 5.64 4.19 8.68
N ASN A 96 6.16 5.42 8.58
CA ASN A 96 6.03 6.42 9.63
C ASN A 96 4.61 6.98 9.61
N VAL A 97 3.93 6.92 10.76
CA VAL A 97 2.56 7.42 10.95
C VAL A 97 2.58 8.38 12.14
N GLU A 98 2.01 9.56 11.93
CA GLU A 98 1.79 10.54 12.99
C GLU A 98 0.54 10.17 13.77
N HIS A 99 0.69 9.99 15.08
CA HIS A 99 -0.41 9.68 15.97
C HIS A 99 -0.20 10.28 17.36
N ALA A 100 -1.16 11.06 17.83
CA ALA A 100 -1.15 11.70 19.16
C ALA A 100 0.13 12.52 19.45
N GLY A 101 0.70 13.17 18.44
CA GLY A 101 1.91 14.00 18.56
C GLY A 101 3.23 13.23 18.46
N GLU A 102 3.19 11.92 18.23
CA GLU A 102 4.36 11.07 18.05
C GLU A 102 4.38 10.45 16.65
N THR A 103 5.59 10.12 16.16
CA THR A 103 5.78 9.35 14.92
C THR A 103 6.05 7.88 15.26
N LEU A 104 5.17 7.00 14.79
CA LEU A 104 5.25 5.56 15.04
C LEU A 104 5.57 4.80 13.75
N LEU A 105 6.40 3.76 13.85
CA LEU A 105 6.61 2.78 12.79
C LEU A 105 5.44 1.80 12.78
N ILE A 106 4.56 1.91 11.80
CA ILE A 106 3.33 1.12 11.70
C ILE A 106 3.45 0.13 10.54
N PRO A 107 3.22 -1.18 10.78
CA PRO A 107 3.07 -2.15 9.71
C PRO A 107 1.70 -1.96 9.04
N ILE A 108 1.71 -1.68 7.74
CA ILE A 108 0.52 -1.67 6.90
C ILE A 108 0.47 -2.96 6.11
N PHE A 109 -0.66 -3.66 6.14
CA PHE A 109 -0.92 -4.89 5.39
C PHE A 109 -1.22 -4.57 3.93
N THR A 110 -0.22 -4.04 3.24
CA THR A 110 -0.30 -3.43 1.93
C THR A 110 -0.94 -4.36 0.89
N ARG A 111 -0.62 -5.66 0.88
CA ARG A 111 -1.22 -6.63 -0.08
C ARG A 111 -2.74 -6.81 0.07
N PHE A 112 -3.30 -6.39 1.20
CA PHE A 112 -4.72 -6.46 1.49
C PHE A 112 -5.45 -5.16 1.16
N LEU A 113 -4.75 -4.09 0.78
CA LEU A 113 -5.40 -2.91 0.23
C LEU A 113 -6.16 -3.31 -1.05
N HIS A 114 -7.35 -2.75 -1.23
CA HIS A 114 -8.09 -2.90 -2.47
C HIS A 114 -7.33 -2.19 -3.58
N ALA A 115 -7.23 -2.87 -4.72
CA ALA A 115 -6.73 -2.25 -5.94
C ALA A 115 -7.92 -1.82 -6.78
N GLU A 116 -7.73 -0.77 -7.56
CA GLU A 116 -8.67 -0.35 -8.59
C GLU A 116 -9.00 -1.50 -9.54
N LYS A 117 -10.22 -1.47 -10.09
CA LYS A 117 -10.69 -2.54 -11.00
C LYS A 117 -10.08 -2.45 -12.39
N GLU A 118 -9.85 -1.22 -12.84
CA GLU A 118 -9.27 -0.91 -14.14
C GLU A 118 -7.87 -0.33 -13.93
N PRO A 119 -6.87 -0.75 -14.73
CA PRO A 119 -5.54 -0.17 -14.64
C PRO A 119 -5.55 1.25 -15.24
N THR A 120 -4.61 2.07 -14.78
CA THR A 120 -4.24 3.33 -15.44
C THR A 120 -2.87 3.18 -16.06
N ASP A 121 -2.71 3.61 -17.31
CA ASP A 121 -1.42 3.60 -17.98
C ASP A 121 -0.61 4.83 -17.58
N CYS A 122 0.66 4.61 -17.20
CA CYS A 122 1.59 5.71 -16.97
C CYS A 122 2.00 6.33 -18.32
N VAL A 123 1.79 7.62 -18.52
CA VAL A 123 2.15 8.30 -19.77
C VAL A 123 3.66 8.35 -20.05
N ILE A 124 4.48 8.14 -19.02
CA ILE A 124 5.95 8.18 -19.12
C ILE A 124 6.52 6.78 -19.41
N CYS A 125 6.24 5.78 -18.58
CA CYS A 125 6.79 4.43 -18.75
C CYS A 125 5.91 3.50 -19.58
N THR A 126 4.67 3.88 -19.90
CA THR A 126 3.66 3.09 -20.62
C THR A 126 3.21 1.81 -19.92
N GLU A 127 3.58 1.61 -18.65
CA GLU A 127 3.11 0.49 -17.85
C GLU A 127 1.66 0.68 -17.40
N SER A 128 0.85 -0.38 -17.56
CA SER A 128 -0.49 -0.47 -16.98
C SER A 128 -0.40 -0.80 -15.49
N ILE A 129 -0.97 0.05 -14.65
CA ILE A 129 -0.83 -0.03 -13.18
C ILE A 129 -2.19 -0.08 -12.52
N TYR A 130 -2.41 -1.08 -11.66
CA TYR A 130 -3.54 -1.12 -10.74
C TYR A 130 -3.15 -0.44 -9.43
N ASP A 131 -3.60 0.80 -9.24
CA ASP A 131 -3.36 1.55 -8.01
C ASP A 131 -4.29 1.09 -6.87
N VAL A 132 -4.03 1.57 -5.64
CA VAL A 132 -4.92 1.37 -4.49
C VAL A 132 -6.22 2.13 -4.69
N THR A 133 -7.33 1.51 -4.33
CA THR A 133 -8.60 2.22 -4.21
C THR A 133 -8.57 3.17 -3.03
N TYR A 134 -8.68 4.47 -3.32
CA TYR A 134 -8.67 5.54 -2.31
C TYR A 134 -9.95 6.40 -2.34
N GLY A 135 -10.86 6.16 -3.29
CA GLY A 135 -12.07 6.97 -3.45
C GLY A 135 -11.75 8.33 -4.05
N SER A 136 -12.00 9.41 -3.30
CA SER A 136 -11.50 10.76 -3.62
C SER A 136 -10.36 11.16 -2.69
N ILE A 137 -9.60 12.20 -3.05
CA ILE A 137 -8.53 12.74 -2.19
C ILE A 137 -9.11 13.17 -0.83
N GLU A 138 -10.29 13.78 -0.82
CA GLU A 138 -10.97 14.26 0.39
C GLU A 138 -11.45 13.07 1.25
N GLU A 139 -12.01 12.03 0.62
CA GLU A 139 -12.43 10.84 1.34
C GLU A 139 -11.23 10.11 1.96
N TRP A 140 -10.17 9.91 1.18
CA TRP A 140 -8.93 9.30 1.63
C TRP A 140 -8.33 10.06 2.81
N ALA A 141 -8.20 11.38 2.68
CA ALA A 141 -7.69 12.25 3.73
C ALA A 141 -8.55 12.19 4.99
N ARG A 142 -9.89 12.20 4.85
CA ARG A 142 -10.83 12.10 5.97
C ARG A 142 -10.71 10.76 6.71
N VAL A 143 -10.63 9.65 5.97
CA VAL A 143 -10.50 8.32 6.59
C VAL A 143 -9.16 8.20 7.31
N CYS A 144 -8.09 8.74 6.73
CA CYS A 144 -6.74 8.67 7.27
C CYS A 144 -6.41 9.75 8.31
N ALA A 145 -7.26 10.76 8.53
CA ALA A 145 -6.97 11.94 9.36
C ALA A 145 -6.45 11.64 10.80
N GLU A 146 -6.84 10.50 11.38
CA GLU A 146 -6.39 10.07 12.72
C GLU A 146 -4.97 9.47 12.72
N PHE A 147 -4.49 9.10 11.54
CA PHE A 147 -3.24 8.41 11.25
C PHE A 147 -2.51 9.21 10.17
N ASN A 148 -2.17 10.46 10.44
CA ASN A 148 -1.63 11.34 9.41
C ASN A 148 -0.21 10.92 8.98
N GLY A 149 0.27 11.49 7.89
CA GLY A 149 1.66 11.38 7.42
C GLY A 149 1.78 10.94 5.97
N ASP A 150 3.00 11.02 5.44
CA ASP A 150 3.28 10.74 4.02
C ASP A 150 2.93 9.33 3.56
N TRP A 151 2.82 8.40 4.51
CA TRP A 151 2.42 7.03 4.20
C TRP A 151 1.11 6.98 3.40
N MET A 152 0.19 7.92 3.64
CA MET A 152 -1.09 8.04 2.93
C MET A 152 -0.91 8.13 1.41
N TRP A 153 0.20 8.68 0.97
CA TRP A 153 0.52 8.88 -0.44
C TRP A 153 1.53 7.84 -0.92
N LYS A 154 2.44 7.38 -0.05
CA LYS A 154 3.46 6.35 -0.36
C LYS A 154 2.89 4.94 -0.54
N VAL A 155 1.63 4.70 -0.18
CA VAL A 155 0.92 3.45 -0.49
C VAL A 155 0.30 3.45 -1.90
N LEU A 156 0.24 4.61 -2.55
CA LEU A 156 -0.29 4.80 -3.90
C LEU A 156 0.85 4.73 -4.93
N LEU A 157 0.57 4.14 -6.09
CA LEU A 157 1.50 4.06 -7.22
C LEU A 157 1.41 5.26 -8.17
N PHE A 158 0.36 6.07 -8.06
CA PHE A 158 0.30 7.40 -8.67
C PHE A 158 0.38 8.47 -7.57
N PRO A 159 1.07 9.60 -7.81
CA PRO A 159 1.26 10.66 -6.83
C PRO A 159 0.00 11.55 -6.73
N GLN A 160 -1.12 10.96 -6.30
CA GLN A 160 -2.45 11.61 -6.27
C GLN A 160 -2.48 12.89 -5.44
N LYS A 161 -1.56 13.04 -4.47
CA LYS A 161 -1.37 14.28 -3.71
C LYS A 161 -1.22 15.51 -4.61
N LEU A 162 -0.55 15.36 -5.77
CA LEU A 162 -0.32 16.43 -6.73
C LEU A 162 -1.63 16.93 -7.37
N GLY A 163 -2.65 16.08 -7.47
CA GLY A 163 -3.95 16.44 -8.06
C GLY A 163 -4.70 17.53 -7.28
N THR A 164 -4.28 17.86 -6.05
CA THR A 164 -4.84 18.99 -5.30
C THR A 164 -4.40 20.35 -5.84
N ASN A 165 -3.23 20.41 -6.48
CA ASN A 165 -2.60 21.65 -6.93
C ASN A 165 -2.33 21.67 -8.44
N CYS A 166 -2.41 20.53 -9.11
CA CYS A 166 -2.30 20.41 -10.56
C CYS A 166 -3.69 20.46 -11.22
N ASP A 167 -3.87 21.33 -12.23
CA ASP A 167 -5.10 21.45 -13.02
C ASP A 167 -5.24 20.36 -14.11
N HIS A 168 -4.66 19.19 -13.88
CA HIS A 168 -4.70 18.06 -14.79
C HIS A 168 -4.81 16.74 -14.03
N LYS A 169 -5.26 15.69 -14.72
CA LYS A 169 -5.24 14.34 -14.18
C LYS A 169 -3.80 13.90 -13.94
N ILE A 170 -3.54 13.25 -12.81
CA ILE A 170 -2.25 12.60 -12.56
C ILE A 170 -2.24 11.25 -13.28
N ASP A 171 -1.44 11.17 -14.34
CA ASP A 171 -1.34 10.03 -15.26
C ASP A 171 0.10 9.50 -15.40
N PHE A 172 1.00 9.93 -14.52
CA PHE A 172 2.36 9.41 -14.39
C PHE A 172 2.54 8.73 -13.02
N CYS A 173 3.26 7.62 -12.98
CA CYS A 173 3.46 6.87 -11.74
C CYS A 173 4.50 7.50 -10.82
N THR A 174 4.47 7.13 -9.54
CA THR A 174 5.38 7.61 -8.49
C THR A 174 6.84 7.29 -8.83
N SER A 175 7.12 6.14 -9.46
CA SER A 175 8.49 5.79 -9.90
C SER A 175 9.02 6.75 -10.95
N CYS A 176 8.19 7.14 -11.93
CA CYS A 176 8.58 8.11 -12.96
C CYS A 176 8.73 9.52 -12.37
N LEU A 177 7.89 9.90 -11.40
CA LEU A 177 8.06 11.16 -10.67
C LEU A 177 9.39 11.17 -9.90
N GLN A 178 9.72 10.07 -9.21
CA GLN A 178 10.99 9.95 -8.49
C GLN A 178 12.18 10.09 -9.44
N GLN A 179 12.17 9.37 -10.57
CA GLN A 179 13.24 9.48 -11.56
C GLN A 179 13.37 10.89 -12.15
N HIS A 180 12.24 11.58 -12.36
CA HIS A 180 12.24 12.97 -12.80
C HIS A 180 12.92 13.88 -11.77
N ILE A 181 12.55 13.77 -10.49
CA ILE A 181 13.15 14.52 -9.39
C ILE A 181 14.66 14.24 -9.30
N GLU A 182 15.06 12.97 -9.31
CA GLU A 182 16.46 12.56 -9.27
C GLU A 182 17.26 13.16 -10.43
N THR A 183 16.72 13.07 -11.65
CA THR A 183 17.37 13.63 -12.86
C THR A 183 17.53 15.15 -12.76
N GLN A 184 16.52 15.87 -12.26
CA GLN A 184 16.60 17.33 -12.07
C GLN A 184 17.67 17.70 -11.04
N LEU A 185 17.72 16.97 -9.92
CA LEU A 185 18.73 17.18 -8.87
C LEU A 185 20.15 16.87 -9.36
N GLU A 186 20.33 15.83 -10.18
CA GLU A 186 21.62 15.50 -10.79
C GLU A 186 22.09 16.57 -11.78
N GLN A 187 21.18 17.11 -12.60
CA GLN A 187 21.51 18.10 -13.63
C GLN A 187 21.76 19.50 -13.06
N PHE A 188 20.96 19.94 -12.10
CA PHE A 188 20.98 21.33 -11.61
C PHE A 188 21.45 21.46 -10.15
N GLY A 189 21.78 20.36 -9.48
CA GLY A 189 22.28 20.35 -8.11
C GLY A 189 21.32 21.04 -7.14
N ARG A 190 21.87 21.85 -6.22
CA ARG A 190 21.08 22.58 -5.22
C ARG A 190 20.04 23.53 -5.81
N SER A 191 20.28 24.04 -7.02
CA SER A 191 19.34 24.96 -7.67
C SER A 191 18.08 24.28 -8.19
N ALA A 192 18.09 22.94 -8.34
CA ALA A 192 16.90 22.18 -8.73
C ALA A 192 15.86 22.12 -7.61
N CYS A 193 16.27 22.13 -6.33
CA CYS A 193 15.36 21.97 -5.19
C CYS A 193 14.17 22.95 -5.20
N ASP A 194 14.39 24.17 -5.68
CA ASP A 194 13.37 25.23 -5.76
C ASP A 194 12.67 25.28 -7.13
N ASN A 195 13.10 24.46 -8.10
CA ASN A 195 12.72 24.54 -9.51
C ASN A 195 12.23 23.20 -10.10
N ILE A 196 11.90 22.21 -9.28
CA ILE A 196 11.35 20.95 -9.78
C ILE A 196 9.93 21.19 -10.31
N THR A 197 9.70 20.89 -11.58
CA THR A 197 8.40 21.05 -12.24
C THR A 197 7.62 19.74 -12.23
N CYS A 198 6.31 19.84 -12.44
CA CYS A 198 5.49 18.67 -12.71
C CYS A 198 5.95 18.00 -14.02
N PRO A 199 6.09 16.66 -14.05
CA PRO A 199 6.54 15.96 -15.27
C PRO A 199 5.45 15.80 -16.34
N SER A 200 4.20 16.22 -16.06
CA SER A 200 3.11 16.14 -17.03
C SER A 200 3.30 17.15 -18.15
N GLU A 201 3.00 16.75 -19.39
CA GLU A 201 3.16 17.60 -20.56
C GLU A 201 2.29 18.87 -20.46
N GLY A 202 2.92 20.04 -20.60
CA GLY A 202 2.23 21.33 -20.52
C GLY A 202 1.99 21.85 -19.08
N CYS A 203 2.28 21.05 -18.04
CA CYS A 203 2.21 21.51 -16.67
C CYS A 203 3.54 22.13 -16.22
N GLN A 204 3.59 23.46 -16.10
CA GLN A 204 4.80 24.18 -15.65
C GLN A 204 4.81 24.46 -14.14
N ARG A 205 3.92 23.83 -13.38
CA ARG A 205 3.81 24.07 -11.94
C ARG A 205 5.05 23.56 -11.22
N LEU A 206 5.57 24.37 -10.30
CA LEU A 206 6.62 23.97 -9.37
C LEU A 206 6.04 23.09 -8.26
N LEU A 207 6.71 21.97 -8.02
CA LEU A 207 6.40 21.06 -6.91
C LEU A 207 6.94 21.65 -5.61
N THR A 208 6.14 21.60 -4.57
CA THR A 208 6.56 22.03 -3.23
C THR A 208 7.30 20.90 -2.50
N TYR A 209 8.10 21.24 -1.48
CA TYR A 209 8.78 20.23 -0.67
C TYR A 209 7.81 19.25 0.00
N GLY A 210 6.59 19.68 0.34
CA GLY A 210 5.58 18.79 0.88
C GLY A 210 4.99 17.81 -0.14
N GLU A 211 5.21 18.03 -1.43
CA GLU A 211 4.72 17.21 -2.54
C GLU A 211 5.78 16.23 -3.09
N ILE A 212 7.05 16.45 -2.72
CA ILE A 212 8.23 15.65 -3.04
C ILE A 212 8.49 14.67 -1.89
#